data_AF-A0A2G7G6V1-F1
#
_entry.id   AF-A0A2G7G6V1-F1
#
_cell.length_a   1.000
_cell.length_b   1.000
_cell.length_c   1.000
_cell.angle_alpha   90.00
_cell.angle_beta   90.00
_cell.angle_gamma   90.00
#
_symmetry.space_group_name_H-M   'P 1'
#
loop_
_entity.id
_entity.type
_entity.pdbx_description
1 polymer ?
#
loop_
_entity_poly.entity_id
_entity_poly.type
_entity_poly.pdbx_seq_one_letter_code
_entity_poly.pdbx_strand_id
1 'polypeptide(L)'
;MYKCETCEATFGDQAVYEKHMDDQVHRPECETCRRTFGTWRACEQHMDDTDHWAPRFDCQTCSREFFSQSAADQHMTALGHWRPRVPCETCNLTFPNELITNLHMTAMSHFKNYCYPCGRRFQSEHGLQMHLINSKIHHGDVVCPFCKLDYTSASGLINHLEQGSCPQADILNRETILRIVHERDSQGVITNQQIDWHKEGSSQNSTTTNVFNGSCWECSLCHLQFGSAAALDSHLSSPFHKQTVYHCPNSKDKCIKEFTTLAALFNHLESGACSYMGLEEVQRMVESIFQSWKPIDL
;
A
#
# COMPACT_ATOMS: atom_id res chain seq x y z
N MET A 1 20.38 51.86 -41.13
CA MET A 1 21.59 51.05 -40.88
C MET A 1 21.13 49.71 -40.33
N TYR A 2 21.38 48.63 -41.06
CA TYR A 2 20.99 47.25 -40.72
C TYR A 2 22.25 46.52 -40.24
N LYS A 3 22.22 45.90 -39.06
CA LYS A 3 23.37 45.18 -38.48
C LYS A 3 23.11 43.69 -38.54
N CYS A 4 24.09 42.91 -38.97
CA CYS A 4 24.02 41.46 -38.89
C CYS A 4 24.13 41.01 -37.44
N GLU A 5 23.31 40.06 -37.01
CA GLU A 5 23.36 39.50 -35.65
C GLU A 5 24.39 38.36 -35.52
N THR A 6 24.83 37.81 -36.65
CA THR A 6 25.75 36.67 -36.71
C THR A 6 27.16 37.06 -37.16
N CYS A 7 27.40 38.32 -37.53
CA CYS A 7 28.73 38.88 -37.77
C CYS A 7 28.75 40.39 -37.50
N GLU A 8 29.94 41.01 -37.56
CA GLU A 8 30.10 42.45 -37.27
C GLU A 8 29.73 43.38 -38.44
N ALA A 9 29.17 42.84 -39.53
CA ALA A 9 28.85 43.63 -40.71
C ALA A 9 27.65 44.57 -40.50
N THR A 10 27.77 45.80 -41.00
CA THR A 10 26.72 46.82 -40.96
C THR A 10 26.45 47.36 -42.35
N PHE A 11 25.18 47.49 -42.72
CA PHE A 11 24.73 47.84 -44.06
C PHE A 11 23.92 49.14 -44.03
N GLY A 12 24.15 50.00 -45.03
CA GLY A 12 23.41 51.25 -45.20
C GLY A 12 22.01 51.05 -45.79
N ASP A 13 21.79 49.94 -46.47
CA ASP A 13 20.60 49.66 -47.29
C ASP A 13 20.04 48.25 -47.00
N GLN A 14 18.71 48.10 -47.07
CA GLN A 14 18.01 46.86 -46.75
C GLN A 14 18.25 45.76 -47.78
N ALA A 15 18.29 46.08 -49.07
CA ALA A 15 18.46 45.08 -50.13
C ALA A 15 19.86 44.46 -50.09
N VAL A 16 20.86 45.24 -49.69
CA VAL A 16 22.23 44.75 -49.47
C VAL A 16 22.30 43.86 -48.23
N TYR A 17 21.59 44.21 -47.16
CA TYR A 17 21.48 43.39 -45.95
C TYR A 17 20.79 42.04 -46.23
N GLU A 18 19.67 42.05 -46.96
CA GLU A 18 18.95 40.82 -47.33
C GLU A 18 19.81 39.89 -48.21
N LYS A 19 20.58 40.45 -49.15
CA LYS A 19 21.53 39.67 -49.96
C LYS A 19 22.65 39.04 -49.12
N HIS A 20 23.16 39.76 -48.12
CA HIS A 20 24.16 39.24 -47.18
C HIS A 20 23.61 38.07 -46.32
N MET A 21 22.34 38.14 -45.91
CA MET A 21 21.70 37.05 -45.16
C MET A 21 21.41 35.81 -46.02
N ASP A 22 21.42 35.93 -47.35
CA ASP A 22 21.25 34.81 -48.30
C ASP A 22 22.57 34.12 -48.68
N ASP A 23 23.73 34.64 -48.23
CA ASP A 23 25.03 34.00 -48.40
C ASP A 23 25.12 32.71 -47.57
N GLN A 24 25.86 31.71 -48.08
CA GLN A 24 25.99 30.38 -47.44
C GLN A 24 26.47 30.42 -45.98
N VAL A 25 27.18 31.48 -45.59
CA VAL A 25 27.70 31.68 -44.22
C VAL A 25 26.60 32.03 -43.22
N HIS A 26 25.48 32.62 -43.68
CA HIS A 26 24.38 33.09 -42.83
C HIS A 26 23.11 32.24 -42.98
N ARG A 27 23.15 31.19 -43.80
CA ARG A 27 22.06 30.23 -43.92
C ARG A 27 22.02 29.29 -42.72
N PRO A 28 20.89 29.15 -42.02
CA PRO A 28 20.77 28.19 -40.94
C PRO A 28 20.96 26.76 -41.45
N GLU A 29 21.77 25.98 -40.74
CA GLU A 29 22.08 24.59 -41.04
C GLU A 29 21.54 23.67 -39.94
N CYS A 30 20.97 22.53 -40.32
CA CYS A 30 20.61 21.49 -39.37
C CYS A 30 21.87 20.72 -38.93
N GLU A 31 22.18 20.69 -37.63
CA GLU A 31 23.38 20.04 -37.10
C GLU A 31 23.40 18.51 -37.34
N THR A 32 22.23 17.89 -37.42
CA THR A 32 22.08 16.43 -37.52
C THR A 32 22.19 15.91 -38.96
N CYS A 33 21.64 16.63 -39.94
CA CYS A 33 21.67 16.21 -41.36
C CYS A 33 22.43 17.15 -42.30
N ARG A 34 22.99 18.25 -41.77
CA ARG A 34 23.79 19.26 -42.48
C ARG A 34 23.08 19.93 -43.65
N ARG A 35 21.75 19.95 -43.62
CA ARG A 35 20.92 20.64 -44.63
C ARG A 35 20.85 22.13 -44.30
N THR A 36 21.12 22.97 -45.29
CA THR A 36 21.01 24.43 -45.19
C THR A 36 19.62 24.92 -45.62
N PHE A 37 19.08 25.92 -44.93
CA PHE A 37 17.77 26.51 -45.19
C PHE A 37 17.88 27.99 -45.58
N GLY A 38 16.92 28.49 -46.35
CA GLY A 38 16.89 29.90 -46.76
C GLY A 38 16.41 30.86 -45.66
N THR A 39 15.77 30.34 -44.60
CA THR A 39 15.34 31.14 -43.44
C THR A 39 15.44 30.31 -42.16
N TRP A 40 15.63 30.99 -41.02
CA TRP A 40 15.66 30.35 -39.69
C TRP A 40 14.37 29.58 -39.39
N ARG A 41 13.22 30.18 -39.71
CA ARG A 41 11.91 29.54 -39.56
C ARG A 41 11.75 28.25 -40.37
N ALA A 42 12.33 28.18 -41.57
CA ALA A 42 12.32 26.95 -42.36
C ALA A 42 13.26 25.86 -41.77
N CYS A 43 14.36 26.27 -41.12
CA CYS A 43 15.23 25.35 -40.39
C CYS A 43 14.55 24.81 -39.12
N GLU A 44 13.90 25.67 -38.33
CA GLU A 44 13.13 25.25 -37.15
C GLU A 44 12.02 24.30 -37.52
N GLN A 45 11.21 24.62 -38.53
CA GLN A 45 10.15 23.73 -39.01
C GLN A 45 10.72 22.37 -39.45
N HIS A 46 11.87 22.36 -40.13
CA HIS A 46 12.54 21.11 -40.47
C HIS A 46 12.97 20.34 -39.22
N MET A 47 13.58 21.00 -38.24
CA MET A 47 14.03 20.33 -37.01
C MET A 47 12.87 19.78 -36.20
N ASP A 48 11.73 20.46 -36.18
CA ASP A 48 10.48 19.99 -35.56
C ASP A 48 9.86 18.81 -36.31
N ASP A 49 9.78 18.88 -37.64
CA ASP A 49 9.15 17.84 -38.48
C ASP A 49 9.98 16.55 -38.56
N THR A 50 11.30 16.66 -38.40
CA THR A 50 12.25 15.54 -38.57
C THR A 50 12.97 15.13 -37.30
N ASP A 51 12.62 15.75 -36.16
CA ASP A 51 13.20 15.50 -34.84
C ASP A 51 14.74 15.56 -34.82
N HIS A 52 15.29 16.52 -35.59
CA HIS A 52 16.74 16.69 -35.77
C HIS A 52 17.38 17.60 -34.71
N TRP A 53 16.66 17.93 -33.64
CA TRP A 53 17.22 18.63 -32.48
C TRP A 53 18.26 17.76 -31.75
N ALA A 54 19.23 18.37 -31.06
CA ALA A 54 20.07 17.61 -30.12
C ALA A 54 19.21 17.00 -28.99
N PRO A 55 19.57 15.84 -28.41
CA PRO A 55 18.82 15.26 -27.31
C PRO A 55 18.83 16.25 -26.13
N ARG A 56 17.66 16.63 -25.64
CA ARG A 56 17.52 17.64 -24.57
C ARG A 56 17.13 17.05 -23.23
N PHE A 57 16.67 15.79 -23.21
CA PHE A 57 16.08 15.17 -22.04
C PHE A 57 16.69 13.80 -21.79
N ASP A 58 17.38 13.64 -20.67
CA ASP A 58 17.99 12.39 -20.25
C ASP A 58 17.10 11.59 -19.28
N CYS A 59 17.22 10.27 -19.33
CA CYS A 59 16.62 9.40 -18.35
C CYS A 59 17.38 9.46 -17.02
N GLN A 60 16.66 9.56 -15.90
CA GLN A 60 17.27 9.73 -14.57
C GLN A 60 17.96 8.49 -14.00
N THR A 61 17.75 7.32 -14.62
CA THR A 61 18.19 6.00 -14.13
C THR A 61 18.85 5.12 -15.19
N CYS A 62 18.84 5.53 -16.47
CA CYS A 62 19.56 4.84 -17.54
C CYS A 62 20.18 5.85 -18.52
N SER A 63 21.05 5.38 -19.41
CA SER A 63 21.76 6.26 -20.36
C SER A 63 20.96 6.61 -21.62
N ARG A 64 19.62 6.45 -21.62
CA ARG A 64 18.79 6.85 -22.77
C ARG A 64 18.54 8.35 -22.77
N GLU A 65 18.63 8.93 -23.95
CA GLU A 65 18.40 10.34 -24.22
C GLU A 65 17.23 10.49 -25.19
N PHE A 66 16.50 11.60 -25.06
CA PHE A 66 15.28 11.90 -25.80
C PHE A 66 15.32 13.33 -26.33
N PHE A 67 14.70 13.50 -27.49
CA PHE A 67 14.63 14.78 -28.21
C PHE A 67 13.42 15.62 -27.80
N SER A 68 12.40 15.00 -27.18
CA SER A 68 11.24 15.69 -26.63
C SER A 68 10.94 15.27 -25.19
N GLN A 69 10.43 16.22 -24.39
CA GLN A 69 10.00 15.98 -23.01
C GLN A 69 8.91 14.90 -22.96
N SER A 70 7.97 14.89 -23.91
CA SER A 70 6.89 13.90 -23.95
C SER A 70 7.42 12.47 -24.16
N ALA A 71 8.39 12.29 -25.05
CA ALA A 71 9.01 10.98 -25.27
C ALA A 71 9.79 10.50 -24.03
N ALA A 72 10.51 11.42 -23.36
CA ALA A 72 11.16 11.13 -22.09
C ALA A 72 10.12 10.72 -21.03
N ASP A 73 9.04 11.48 -20.85
CA ASP A 73 7.99 11.22 -19.85
C ASP A 73 7.30 9.88 -20.08
N GLN A 74 7.01 9.53 -21.33
CA GLN A 74 6.43 8.24 -21.70
C GLN A 74 7.38 7.09 -21.37
N HIS A 75 8.67 7.20 -21.71
CA HIS A 75 9.68 6.22 -21.36
C HIS A 75 9.78 6.05 -19.83
N MET A 76 9.87 7.16 -19.12
CA MET A 76 10.03 7.19 -17.67
C MET A 76 8.82 6.55 -16.97
N THR A 77 7.62 6.78 -17.50
CA THR A 77 6.37 6.21 -16.97
C THR A 77 6.25 4.73 -17.30
N ALA A 78 6.52 4.33 -18.54
CA ALA A 78 6.38 2.94 -19.00
C ALA A 78 7.37 1.99 -18.30
N LEU A 79 8.60 2.45 -18.03
CA LEU A 79 9.65 1.63 -17.41
C LEU A 79 9.87 1.94 -15.92
N GLY A 80 9.12 2.88 -15.35
CA GLY A 80 9.30 3.28 -13.95
C GLY A 80 10.68 3.90 -13.65
N HIS A 81 11.32 4.49 -14.65
CA HIS A 81 12.68 5.04 -14.57
C HIS A 81 12.77 6.40 -13.87
N TRP A 82 11.66 6.91 -13.39
CA TRP A 82 11.62 8.09 -12.56
C TRP A 82 12.28 7.85 -11.20
N ARG A 83 13.06 8.83 -10.71
CA ARG A 83 13.54 8.78 -9.33
C ARG A 83 12.36 8.89 -8.36
N PRO A 84 12.26 8.03 -7.33
CA PRO A 84 11.24 8.15 -6.29
C PRO A 84 11.38 9.50 -5.57
N ARG A 85 10.28 10.24 -5.44
CA ARG A 85 10.24 11.57 -4.81
C ARG A 85 9.07 11.76 -3.84
N VAL A 86 7.94 11.10 -4.09
CA VAL A 86 6.69 11.26 -3.36
C VAL A 86 6.41 9.99 -2.56
N PRO A 87 6.54 10.00 -1.22
CA PRO A 87 6.23 8.83 -0.41
C PRO A 87 4.71 8.59 -0.36
N CYS A 88 4.32 7.33 -0.24
CA CYS A 88 2.98 7.00 0.22
C CYS A 88 2.85 7.35 1.70
N GLU A 89 1.76 8.01 2.08
CA GLU A 89 1.50 8.35 3.49
C GLU A 89 1.08 7.14 4.33
N THR A 90 0.81 6.00 3.68
CA THR A 90 0.22 4.81 4.31
C THR A 90 1.17 3.60 4.31
N CYS A 91 2.18 3.58 3.43
CA CYS A 91 3.17 2.52 3.36
C CYS A 91 4.56 3.07 3.03
N ASN A 92 5.60 2.24 3.12
CA ASN A 92 6.98 2.68 2.90
C ASN A 92 7.37 2.84 1.42
N LEU A 93 6.42 2.74 0.49
CA LEU A 93 6.70 2.89 -0.93
C LEU A 93 6.82 4.36 -1.31
N THR A 94 7.80 4.67 -2.15
CA THR A 94 8.01 6.00 -2.70
C THR A 94 7.85 5.96 -4.22
N PHE A 95 7.09 6.90 -4.73
CA PHE A 95 6.66 7.01 -6.11
C PHE A 95 7.23 8.27 -6.76
N PRO A 96 7.26 8.34 -8.10
CA PRO A 96 7.97 9.43 -8.77
C PRO A 96 7.22 10.76 -8.88
N ASN A 97 5.90 10.71 -8.83
CA ASN A 97 5.02 11.88 -8.90
C ASN A 97 3.67 11.58 -8.23
N GLU A 98 2.87 12.63 -8.02
CA GLU A 98 1.57 12.52 -7.36
C GLU A 98 0.57 11.67 -8.13
N LEU A 99 0.59 11.69 -9.47
CA LEU A 99 -0.33 10.89 -10.29
C LEU A 99 -0.16 9.39 -10.02
N ILE A 100 1.08 8.89 -10.07
CA ILE A 100 1.38 7.48 -9.79
C ILE A 100 1.11 7.15 -8.32
N THR A 101 1.41 8.07 -7.40
CA THR A 101 1.07 7.91 -5.99
C THR A 101 -0.43 7.75 -5.81
N ASN A 102 -1.25 8.61 -6.42
CA ASN A 102 -2.71 8.56 -6.33
C ASN A 102 -3.30 7.29 -6.95
N LEU A 103 -2.73 6.79 -8.05
CA LEU A 103 -3.11 5.51 -8.63
C LEU A 103 -2.81 4.35 -7.66
N HIS A 104 -1.61 4.34 -7.05
CA HIS A 104 -1.28 3.38 -6.01
C HIS A 104 -2.23 3.48 -4.82
N MET A 105 -2.51 4.71 -4.35
CA MET A 105 -3.43 4.95 -3.25
C MET A 105 -4.82 4.39 -3.55
N THR A 106 -5.31 4.59 -4.77
CA THR A 106 -6.61 4.06 -5.22
C THR A 106 -6.61 2.54 -5.34
N ALA A 107 -5.59 1.96 -5.99
CA ALA A 107 -5.50 0.52 -6.24
C ALA A 107 -5.35 -0.30 -4.94
N MET A 108 -4.58 0.22 -3.99
CA MET A 108 -4.34 -0.41 -2.68
C MET A 108 -5.35 0.03 -1.62
N SER A 109 -6.33 0.85 -1.98
CA SER A 109 -7.26 1.48 -1.02
C SER A 109 -6.55 2.20 0.14
N HIS A 110 -5.37 2.75 -0.12
CA HIS A 110 -4.74 3.69 0.79
C HIS A 110 -5.41 5.05 0.64
N PHE A 111 -5.75 5.69 1.76
CA PHE A 111 -6.35 7.02 1.74
C PHE A 111 -5.63 7.91 2.75
N LYS A 112 -5.65 9.22 2.47
CA LYS A 112 -5.02 10.24 3.33
C LYS A 112 -5.42 10.15 4.80
N ASN A 113 -6.69 9.80 5.05
CA ASN A 113 -7.25 9.67 6.40
C ASN A 113 -7.43 8.19 6.79
N TYR A 114 -6.60 7.28 6.29
CA TYR A 114 -6.71 5.85 6.60
C TYR A 114 -5.59 5.41 7.54
N CYS A 115 -5.99 4.85 8.67
CA CYS A 115 -5.07 4.16 9.55
C CYS A 115 -4.93 2.71 9.09
N TYR A 116 -3.90 2.46 8.28
CA TYR A 116 -3.56 1.12 7.80
C TYR A 116 -3.40 0.07 8.92
N PRO A 117 -2.68 0.35 10.03
CA PRO A 117 -2.56 -0.59 11.15
C PRO A 117 -3.89 -1.10 11.72
N CYS A 118 -4.92 -0.26 11.67
CA CYS A 118 -6.21 -0.49 12.30
C CYS A 118 -7.30 -0.85 11.29
N GLY A 119 -6.99 -0.82 9.99
CA GLY A 119 -7.98 -0.95 8.93
C GLY A 119 -9.07 0.14 8.92
N ARG A 120 -8.85 1.28 9.59
CA ARG A 120 -9.90 2.29 9.86
C ARG A 120 -9.74 3.52 8.99
N ARG A 121 -10.84 3.94 8.37
CA ARG A 121 -10.94 5.22 7.66
C ARG A 121 -11.53 6.30 8.57
N PHE A 122 -10.89 7.46 8.57
CA PHE A 122 -11.31 8.64 9.30
C PHE A 122 -11.88 9.69 8.34
N GLN A 123 -12.82 10.49 8.85
CA GLN A 123 -13.50 11.54 8.07
C GLN A 123 -12.58 12.75 7.83
N SER A 124 -11.58 12.96 8.69
CA SER A 124 -10.65 14.10 8.61
C SER A 124 -9.24 13.71 9.03
N GLU A 125 -8.26 14.49 8.57
CA GLU A 125 -6.85 14.32 8.91
C GLU A 125 -6.62 14.54 10.41
N HIS A 126 -7.28 15.54 11.00
CA HIS A 126 -7.26 15.74 12.45
C HIS A 126 -7.81 14.53 13.22
N GLY A 127 -8.86 13.87 12.71
CA GLY A 127 -9.40 12.65 13.30
C GLY A 127 -8.43 11.47 13.24
N LEU A 128 -7.70 11.32 12.12
CA LEU A 128 -6.62 10.34 12.01
C LEU A 128 -5.48 10.68 12.98
N GLN A 129 -5.01 11.93 13.03
CA GLN A 129 -3.93 12.35 13.93
C GLN A 129 -4.29 12.12 15.40
N MET A 130 -5.50 12.50 15.81
CA MET A 130 -5.97 12.22 17.17
C MET A 130 -6.11 10.72 17.45
N HIS A 131 -6.44 9.91 16.44
CA HIS A 131 -6.41 8.46 16.56
C HIS A 131 -4.99 7.91 16.71
N LEU A 132 -4.03 8.37 15.91
CA LEU A 132 -2.63 7.95 16.03
C LEU A 132 -2.05 8.32 17.40
N ILE A 133 -2.35 9.53 17.90
CA ILE A 133 -1.82 10.05 19.17
C ILE A 133 -2.53 9.47 20.41
N ASN A 134 -3.84 9.23 20.34
CA ASN A 134 -4.61 8.86 21.54
C ASN A 134 -5.13 7.42 21.52
N SER A 135 -5.01 6.71 20.40
CA SER A 135 -5.43 5.32 20.37
C SER A 135 -4.43 4.47 21.12
N LYS A 136 -4.95 3.73 22.09
CA LYS A 136 -4.32 2.57 22.70
C LYS A 136 -3.75 1.59 21.67
N ILE A 137 -4.29 1.55 20.45
CA ILE A 137 -3.73 0.68 19.41
C ILE A 137 -2.35 1.14 18.95
N HIS A 138 -1.96 2.42 19.05
CA HIS A 138 -0.66 2.95 18.58
C HIS A 138 0.29 3.37 19.70
N HIS A 139 -0.17 3.34 20.95
CA HIS A 139 0.62 3.71 22.12
C HIS A 139 0.56 2.56 23.12
N GLY A 140 1.36 1.53 22.90
CA GLY A 140 1.41 0.39 23.79
C GLY A 140 2.76 -0.31 23.82
N ASP A 141 2.95 -1.14 24.85
CA ASP A 141 4.24 -1.74 25.16
C ASP A 141 4.58 -2.96 24.28
N VAL A 142 3.60 -3.46 23.51
CA VAL A 142 3.75 -4.67 22.69
C VAL A 142 3.99 -4.29 21.23
N VAL A 143 5.19 -4.54 20.73
CA VAL A 143 5.61 -4.16 19.36
C VAL A 143 5.44 -5.34 18.39
N CYS A 144 4.81 -5.10 17.23
CA CYS A 144 4.79 -6.08 16.16
C CYS A 144 6.19 -6.34 15.61
N PRO A 145 6.67 -7.59 15.58
CA PRO A 145 8.04 -7.90 15.14
C PRO A 145 8.26 -7.63 13.64
N PHE A 146 7.21 -7.63 12.82
CA PHE A 146 7.28 -7.50 11.36
C PHE A 146 7.17 -6.05 10.90
N CYS A 147 6.08 -5.36 11.26
CA CYS A 147 5.81 -4.00 10.82
C CYS A 147 6.23 -2.91 11.81
N LYS A 148 6.72 -3.29 13.00
CA LYS A 148 7.21 -2.38 14.05
C LYS A 148 6.17 -1.40 14.60
N LEU A 149 4.89 -1.72 14.41
CA LEU A 149 3.80 -0.96 15.01
C LEU A 149 3.60 -1.38 16.47
N ASP A 150 3.34 -0.42 17.33
CA ASP A 150 3.07 -0.61 18.75
C ASP A 150 1.61 -1.03 18.97
N TYR A 151 1.31 -1.76 20.05
CA TYR A 151 -0.04 -2.20 20.46
C TYR A 151 -0.15 -2.21 21.98
N THR A 152 -1.30 -1.82 22.56
CA THR A 152 -1.51 -1.87 24.04
C THR A 152 -1.64 -3.26 24.64
N SER A 153 -1.85 -4.29 23.82
CA SER A 153 -2.10 -5.63 24.32
C SER A 153 -1.64 -6.69 23.33
N ALA A 154 -1.34 -7.87 23.85
CA ALA A 154 -1.04 -9.03 23.03
C ALA A 154 -2.25 -9.42 22.18
N SER A 155 -3.47 -9.33 22.72
CA SER A 155 -4.70 -9.54 21.94
C SER A 155 -4.84 -8.57 20.76
N GLY A 156 -4.43 -7.30 20.91
CA GLY A 156 -4.43 -6.31 19.83
C GLY A 156 -3.46 -6.65 18.71
N LEU A 157 -2.22 -7.03 19.07
CA LEU A 157 -1.21 -7.49 18.10
C LEU A 157 -1.67 -8.75 17.37
N ILE A 158 -2.18 -9.76 18.09
CA ILE A 158 -2.65 -10.99 17.45
C ILE A 158 -3.82 -10.72 16.52
N ASN A 159 -4.75 -9.85 16.90
CA ASN A 159 -5.86 -9.49 16.03
C ASN A 159 -5.39 -8.79 14.74
N HIS A 160 -4.36 -7.94 14.82
CA HIS A 160 -3.73 -7.34 13.63
C HIS A 160 -3.18 -8.40 12.66
N LEU A 161 -2.56 -9.46 13.20
CA LEU A 161 -2.02 -10.55 12.39
C LEU A 161 -3.13 -11.49 11.89
N GLU A 162 -4.12 -11.86 12.71
CA GLU A 162 -5.22 -12.75 12.31
C GLU A 162 -6.10 -12.16 11.20
N GLN A 163 -6.20 -10.83 11.13
CA GLN A 163 -6.90 -10.11 10.07
C GLN A 163 -6.07 -9.92 8.78
N GLY A 164 -4.81 -10.36 8.75
CA GLY A 164 -3.92 -10.11 7.60
C GLY A 164 -3.64 -8.62 7.38
N SER A 165 -3.74 -7.81 8.43
CA SER A 165 -3.53 -6.35 8.36
C SER A 165 -2.05 -5.97 8.40
N CYS A 166 -1.13 -6.94 8.50
CA CYS A 166 0.30 -6.69 8.55
C CYS A 166 0.88 -6.54 7.14
N PRO A 167 1.47 -5.39 6.77
CA PRO A 167 2.01 -5.16 5.44
C PRO A 167 3.30 -5.95 5.18
N GLN A 168 3.95 -6.43 6.25
CA GLN A 168 5.22 -7.16 6.20
C GLN A 168 5.05 -8.64 6.56
N ALA A 169 3.81 -9.08 6.80
CA ALA A 169 3.47 -10.46 7.11
C ALA A 169 2.02 -10.74 6.65
N ASP A 170 1.77 -10.53 5.37
CA ASP A 170 0.48 -10.74 4.70
C ASP A 170 0.06 -12.21 4.64
N ILE A 171 1.03 -13.12 4.73
CA ILE A 171 0.79 -14.57 4.88
C ILE A 171 0.12 -14.92 6.22
N LEU A 172 0.25 -14.07 7.24
CA LEU A 172 -0.37 -14.31 8.54
C LEU A 172 -1.85 -13.93 8.49
N ASN A 173 -2.70 -14.87 8.86
CA ASN A 173 -4.13 -14.72 9.01
C ASN A 173 -4.63 -15.80 9.99
N ARG A 174 -5.93 -15.81 10.30
CA ARG A 174 -6.53 -16.79 11.23
C ARG A 174 -6.11 -18.25 10.93
N GLU A 175 -6.10 -18.67 9.68
CA GLU A 175 -5.80 -20.06 9.30
C GLU A 175 -4.33 -20.40 9.45
N THR A 176 -3.44 -19.52 8.96
CA THR A 176 -2.00 -19.74 9.07
C THR A 176 -1.53 -19.67 10.51
N ILE A 177 -2.09 -18.76 11.32
CA ILE A 177 -1.82 -18.69 12.76
C ILE A 177 -2.34 -19.93 13.47
N LEU A 178 -3.56 -20.39 13.18
CA LEU A 178 -4.10 -21.62 13.77
C LEU A 178 -3.21 -22.83 13.47
N ARG A 179 -2.73 -22.96 12.22
CA ARG A 179 -1.79 -24.02 11.85
C ARG A 179 -0.49 -23.95 12.66
N ILE A 180 0.13 -22.76 12.75
CA ILE A 180 1.37 -22.56 13.51
C ILE A 180 1.17 -22.88 15.00
N VAL A 181 0.02 -22.48 15.58
CA VAL A 181 -0.30 -22.77 16.98
C VAL A 181 -0.53 -24.25 17.19
N HIS A 182 -1.28 -24.92 16.30
CA HIS A 182 -1.57 -26.35 16.40
C HIS A 182 -0.30 -27.22 16.29
N GLU A 183 0.63 -26.87 15.40
CA GLU A 183 1.93 -27.55 15.28
C GLU A 183 2.76 -27.46 16.56
N ARG A 184 2.60 -26.37 17.32
CA ARG A 184 3.32 -26.14 18.58
C ARG A 184 2.59 -26.69 19.80
N ASP A 185 1.26 -26.74 19.75
CA ASP A 185 0.39 -27.21 20.82
C ASP A 185 0.14 -28.73 20.75
N SER A 186 1.22 -29.51 20.70
CA SER A 186 1.15 -30.99 20.61
C SER A 186 0.40 -31.67 21.77
N GLN A 187 0.19 -30.97 22.88
CA GLN A 187 -0.52 -31.47 24.05
C GLN A 187 -1.99 -31.03 24.10
N GLY A 188 -2.46 -30.22 23.13
CA GLY A 188 -3.83 -29.68 23.12
C GLY A 188 -4.14 -28.86 24.37
N VAL A 189 -3.20 -28.01 24.80
CA VAL A 189 -3.35 -27.16 25.99
C VAL A 189 -4.33 -26.03 25.70
N ILE A 190 -4.34 -25.51 24.47
CA ILE A 190 -5.18 -24.39 24.05
C ILE A 190 -5.96 -24.64 22.77
N THR A 191 -5.57 -25.63 21.96
CA THR A 191 -6.25 -26.01 20.71
C THR A 191 -7.16 -27.21 20.90
N ASN A 192 -8.34 -27.16 20.29
CA ASN A 192 -9.28 -28.28 20.30
C ASN A 192 -8.68 -29.48 19.54
N GLN A 193 -8.80 -30.69 20.09
CA GLN A 193 -8.44 -31.94 19.40
C GLN A 193 -9.47 -32.21 18.28
N GLN A 194 -9.29 -31.60 17.10
CA GLN A 194 -10.17 -31.84 15.96
C GLN A 194 -9.65 -33.03 15.12
N ILE A 195 -10.57 -33.98 14.88
CA ILE A 195 -10.42 -35.10 13.95
C ILE A 195 -10.81 -34.56 12.56
N ASP A 196 -9.89 -34.67 11.60
CA ASP A 196 -9.99 -34.21 10.19
C ASP A 196 -9.96 -32.70 9.92
N TRP A 197 -8.80 -32.24 9.44
CA TRP A 197 -8.63 -30.97 8.76
C TRP A 197 -9.28 -31.00 7.37
N HIS A 198 -10.50 -30.52 7.25
CA HIS A 198 -10.98 -30.07 5.95
C HIS A 198 -10.33 -28.73 5.63
N LYS A 199 -9.58 -28.65 4.52
CA LYS A 199 -9.26 -27.37 3.90
C LYS A 199 -10.59 -26.69 3.61
N GLU A 200 -11.04 -25.78 4.45
CA GLU A 200 -12.02 -24.77 4.04
C GLU A 200 -11.30 -23.93 3.00
N GLY A 201 -11.30 -24.44 1.77
CA GLY A 201 -10.61 -23.81 0.67
C GLY A 201 -11.21 -22.44 0.51
N SER A 202 -10.45 -21.41 0.88
CA SER A 202 -10.66 -20.01 0.58
C SER A 202 -12.06 -19.77 0.05
N SER A 203 -13.07 -19.85 0.92
CA SER A 203 -14.40 -19.37 0.60
C SER A 203 -14.22 -17.87 0.47
N GLN A 204 -13.75 -17.43 -0.70
CA GLN A 204 -14.49 -16.41 -1.38
C GLN A 204 -15.93 -16.87 -1.25
N ASN A 205 -16.66 -16.25 -0.32
CA ASN A 205 -18.10 -16.24 -0.35
C ASN A 205 -18.44 -15.51 -1.66
N SER A 206 -18.25 -16.22 -2.77
CA SER A 206 -18.59 -15.80 -4.09
C SER A 206 -20.10 -15.80 -4.09
N THR A 207 -20.60 -14.59 -3.89
CA THR A 207 -21.82 -14.05 -4.45
C THR A 207 -23.14 -14.54 -3.88
N THR A 208 -23.92 -13.51 -3.54
CA THR A 208 -25.38 -13.43 -3.50
C THR A 208 -26.08 -14.15 -2.37
N THR A 209 -26.18 -13.48 -1.23
CA THR A 209 -27.50 -13.16 -0.66
C THR A 209 -27.34 -12.06 0.39
N ASN A 210 -27.14 -10.83 -0.08
CA ASN A 210 -27.59 -9.69 0.68
C ASN A 210 -29.13 -9.78 0.71
N VAL A 211 -29.68 -10.46 1.72
CA VAL A 211 -31.14 -10.65 1.86
C VAL A 211 -31.71 -9.37 2.43
N PHE A 212 -31.93 -8.40 1.55
CA PHE A 212 -32.70 -7.22 1.89
C PHE A 212 -34.19 -7.61 1.89
N ASN A 213 -34.79 -7.71 3.07
CA ASN A 213 -36.17 -8.15 3.24
C ASN A 213 -37.19 -7.00 3.07
N GLY A 214 -36.77 -5.84 2.56
CA GLY A 214 -37.61 -4.67 2.32
C GLY A 214 -37.50 -3.58 3.39
N SER A 215 -36.96 -3.88 4.57
CA SER A 215 -36.74 -2.90 5.65
C SER A 215 -35.35 -2.98 6.29
N CYS A 216 -34.70 -4.15 6.26
CA CYS A 216 -33.38 -4.37 6.85
C CYS A 216 -32.58 -5.41 6.07
N TRP A 217 -31.28 -5.47 6.35
CA TRP A 217 -30.34 -6.43 5.79
C TRP A 217 -30.25 -7.62 6.75
N GLU A 218 -30.53 -8.83 6.27
CA GLU A 218 -30.59 -10.02 7.13
C GLU A 218 -29.43 -10.97 6.85
N CYS A 219 -28.75 -11.42 7.91
CA CYS A 219 -27.72 -12.45 7.79
C CYS A 219 -28.36 -13.82 7.51
N SER A 220 -27.99 -14.46 6.40
CA SER A 220 -28.56 -15.76 6.02
C SER A 220 -28.13 -16.93 6.92
N LEU A 221 -27.13 -16.74 7.79
CA LEU A 221 -26.60 -17.79 8.67
C LEU A 221 -27.22 -17.77 10.07
N CYS A 222 -27.70 -16.61 10.54
CA CYS A 222 -28.25 -16.45 11.90
C CYS A 222 -29.49 -15.55 11.98
N HIS A 223 -29.97 -15.03 10.85
CA HIS A 223 -31.16 -14.17 10.74
C HIS A 223 -31.11 -12.86 11.54
N LEU A 224 -29.90 -12.43 11.97
CA LEU A 224 -29.70 -11.12 12.57
C LEU A 224 -29.97 -10.01 11.54
N GLN A 225 -30.70 -8.99 11.96
CA GLN A 225 -31.11 -7.86 11.13
C GLN A 225 -30.19 -6.65 11.36
N PHE A 226 -29.79 -6.02 10.27
CA PHE A 226 -28.88 -4.89 10.23
C PHE A 226 -29.52 -3.73 9.47
N GLY A 227 -29.28 -2.51 9.95
CA GLY A 227 -29.79 -1.29 9.33
C GLY A 227 -29.06 -0.88 8.03
N SER A 228 -27.93 -1.52 7.70
CA SER A 228 -27.15 -1.21 6.50
C SER A 228 -26.40 -2.43 5.97
N ALA A 229 -26.15 -2.44 4.65
CA ALA A 229 -25.33 -3.47 3.99
C ALA A 229 -23.93 -3.55 4.59
N ALA A 230 -23.30 -2.41 4.87
CA ALA A 230 -21.96 -2.36 5.45
C ALA A 230 -21.90 -3.00 6.85
N ALA A 231 -22.97 -2.88 7.66
CA ALA A 231 -23.04 -3.55 8.95
C ALA A 231 -23.21 -5.07 8.81
N LEU A 232 -23.97 -5.53 7.81
CA LEU A 232 -24.08 -6.94 7.47
C LEU A 232 -22.74 -7.49 6.93
N ASP A 233 -22.05 -6.77 6.04
CA ASP A 233 -20.73 -7.16 5.51
C ASP A 233 -19.69 -7.25 6.63
N SER A 234 -19.70 -6.30 7.57
CA SER A 234 -18.84 -6.35 8.77
C SER A 234 -19.16 -7.53 9.68
N HIS A 235 -20.42 -7.97 9.74
CA HIS A 235 -20.83 -9.16 10.49
C HIS A 235 -20.40 -10.45 9.79
N LEU A 236 -20.55 -10.54 8.47
CA LEU A 236 -20.16 -11.71 7.67
C LEU A 236 -18.63 -11.89 7.59
N SER A 237 -17.87 -10.80 7.64
CA SER A 237 -16.41 -10.83 7.71
C SER A 237 -15.88 -11.11 9.13
N SER A 238 -16.73 -11.02 10.15
CA SER A 238 -16.39 -11.37 11.52
C SER A 238 -16.30 -12.89 11.69
N PRO A 239 -15.44 -13.40 12.60
CA PRO A 239 -15.38 -14.84 12.92
C PRO A 239 -16.62 -15.37 13.66
N PHE A 240 -17.75 -14.65 13.66
CA PHE A 240 -18.97 -14.99 14.39
C PHE A 240 -19.56 -16.35 14.00
N HIS A 241 -19.45 -16.73 12.72
CA HIS A 241 -19.92 -18.02 12.21
C HIS A 241 -18.81 -19.07 12.11
N LYS A 242 -17.58 -18.74 12.48
CA LYS A 242 -16.45 -19.67 12.38
C LYS A 242 -16.45 -20.60 13.58
N GLN A 243 -15.99 -21.83 13.39
CA GLN A 243 -15.89 -22.80 14.47
C GLN A 243 -14.97 -22.30 15.58
N THR A 244 -15.32 -22.60 16.83
CA THR A 244 -14.43 -22.45 17.98
C THR A 244 -13.30 -23.47 17.86
N VAL A 245 -12.07 -22.96 17.85
CA VAL A 245 -10.85 -23.78 17.64
C VAL A 245 -9.90 -23.71 18.84
N TYR A 246 -10.12 -22.73 19.73
CA TYR A 246 -9.34 -22.55 20.94
C TYR A 246 -10.22 -22.74 22.18
N HIS A 247 -9.63 -23.23 23.27
CA HIS A 247 -10.26 -23.31 24.58
C HIS A 247 -9.36 -22.72 25.67
N CYS A 248 -9.96 -22.36 26.80
CA CYS A 248 -9.20 -21.91 27.95
C CYS A 248 -8.37 -23.09 28.53
N PRO A 249 -7.08 -22.89 28.84
CA PRO A 249 -6.25 -23.92 29.48
C PRO A 249 -6.60 -24.15 30.96
N ASN A 250 -7.40 -23.27 31.59
CA ASN A 250 -7.79 -23.39 33.00
C ASN A 250 -8.91 -24.41 33.22
N SER A 251 -8.57 -25.69 33.10
CA SER A 251 -9.46 -26.80 33.44
C SER A 251 -9.65 -26.97 34.95
N LYS A 252 -8.73 -26.47 35.78
CA LYS A 252 -8.74 -26.64 37.25
C LYS A 252 -9.84 -25.81 37.92
N ASP A 253 -10.08 -24.57 37.48
CA ASP A 253 -11.17 -23.72 37.99
C ASP A 253 -12.46 -23.84 37.17
N LYS A 254 -12.60 -24.90 36.35
CA LYS A 254 -13.76 -25.16 35.48
C LYS A 254 -14.06 -24.03 34.49
N CYS A 255 -13.04 -23.39 33.93
CA CYS A 255 -13.27 -22.45 32.83
C CYS A 255 -13.57 -23.22 31.54
N ILE A 256 -14.83 -23.21 31.10
CA ILE A 256 -15.31 -23.92 29.90
C ILE A 256 -15.41 -23.01 28.67
N LYS A 257 -14.73 -21.86 28.66
CA LYS A 257 -14.84 -20.90 27.55
C LYS A 257 -14.05 -21.37 26.33
N GLU A 258 -14.69 -21.25 25.18
CA GLU A 258 -14.11 -21.51 23.86
C GLU A 258 -14.10 -20.25 23.01
N PHE A 259 -13.17 -20.20 22.05
CA PHE A 259 -12.89 -19.02 21.24
C PHE A 259 -12.67 -19.39 19.77
N THR A 260 -13.12 -18.51 18.88
CA THR A 260 -12.98 -18.66 17.43
C THR A 260 -11.66 -18.10 16.89
N THR A 261 -11.00 -17.23 17.66
CA THR A 261 -9.74 -16.57 17.34
C THR A 261 -8.78 -16.58 18.53
N LEU A 262 -7.48 -16.53 18.24
CA LEU A 262 -6.44 -16.50 19.26
C LEU A 262 -6.46 -15.16 20.01
N ALA A 263 -6.78 -14.06 19.32
CA ALA A 263 -6.95 -12.76 19.95
C ALA A 263 -8.06 -12.76 21.02
N ALA A 264 -9.16 -13.49 20.80
CA ALA A 264 -10.24 -13.59 21.77
C ALA A 264 -9.85 -14.42 23.00
N LEU A 265 -9.09 -15.51 22.82
CA LEU A 265 -8.50 -16.25 23.93
C LEU A 265 -7.55 -15.36 24.74
N PHE A 266 -6.65 -14.63 24.09
CA PHE A 266 -5.72 -13.74 24.78
C PHE A 266 -6.42 -12.60 25.50
N ASN A 267 -7.47 -12.00 24.92
CA ASN A 267 -8.27 -11.01 25.62
C ASN A 267 -8.92 -11.61 26.89
N HIS A 268 -9.45 -12.82 26.79
CA HIS A 268 -10.00 -13.53 27.96
C HIS A 268 -8.94 -13.73 29.06
N LEU A 269 -7.73 -14.14 28.70
CA LEU A 269 -6.63 -14.35 29.64
C LEU A 269 -6.12 -13.02 30.21
N GLU A 270 -5.91 -12.00 29.38
CA GLU A 270 -5.47 -10.66 29.79
C GLU A 270 -6.44 -9.98 30.76
N SER A 271 -7.74 -10.23 30.60
CA SER A 271 -8.77 -9.69 31.49
C SER A 271 -8.76 -10.30 32.89
N GLY A 272 -8.00 -11.37 33.12
CA GLY A 272 -8.00 -12.12 34.39
C GLY A 272 -9.34 -12.81 34.70
N ALA A 273 -10.27 -12.89 33.74
CA ALA A 273 -11.63 -13.36 33.98
C ALA A 273 -11.73 -14.83 34.43
N CYS A 274 -10.68 -15.64 34.21
CA CYS A 274 -10.59 -17.01 34.69
C CYS A 274 -9.50 -17.22 35.75
N SER A 275 -8.88 -16.16 36.26
CA SER A 275 -7.81 -16.21 37.28
C SER A 275 -6.60 -17.10 36.95
N TYR A 276 -6.46 -17.53 35.69
CA TYR A 276 -5.38 -18.41 35.25
C TYR A 276 -4.07 -17.67 35.03
N MET A 277 -4.17 -16.50 34.40
CA MET A 277 -3.06 -15.59 34.15
C MET A 277 -3.59 -14.16 34.00
N GLY A 278 -2.69 -13.18 34.10
CA GLY A 278 -3.00 -11.75 33.93
C GLY A 278 -2.35 -11.11 32.70
N LEU A 279 -2.70 -9.85 32.45
CA LEU A 279 -2.20 -9.03 31.34
C LEU A 279 -0.67 -9.13 31.13
N GLU A 280 0.13 -8.88 32.16
CA GLU A 280 1.60 -8.86 32.07
C GLU A 280 2.22 -10.24 31.76
N GLU A 281 1.54 -11.33 32.14
CA GLU A 281 1.99 -12.69 31.87
C GLU A 281 1.70 -13.10 30.42
N VAL A 282 0.52 -12.73 29.91
CA VAL A 282 0.15 -12.97 28.51
C VAL A 282 1.09 -12.19 27.58
N GLN A 283 1.34 -10.92 27.86
CA GLN A 283 2.20 -10.08 27.02
C GLN A 283 3.63 -10.63 26.93
N ARG A 284 4.25 -11.00 28.08
CA ARG A 284 5.59 -11.63 28.09
C ARG A 284 5.64 -12.96 27.34
N MET A 285 4.58 -13.76 27.45
CA MET A 285 4.47 -15.04 26.72
C MET A 285 4.46 -14.79 25.21
N VAL A 286 3.68 -13.82 24.75
CA VAL A 286 3.55 -13.47 23.33
C VAL A 286 4.85 -12.91 22.77
N GLU A 287 5.55 -12.05 23.51
CA GLU A 287 6.88 -11.57 23.12
C GLU A 287 7.88 -12.72 22.97
N SER A 288 7.88 -13.69 23.90
CA SER A 288 8.74 -14.89 23.83
C SER A 288 8.41 -15.76 22.62
N ILE A 289 7.12 -15.98 22.34
CA ILE A 289 6.66 -16.71 21.15
C ILE A 289 7.16 -16.03 19.89
N PHE A 290 7.01 -14.71 19.75
CA PHE A 290 7.47 -14.00 18.55
C PHE A 290 8.98 -13.88 18.43
N GLN A 291 9.73 -13.85 19.55
CA GLN A 291 11.19 -13.97 19.50
C GLN A 291 11.63 -15.32 18.93
N SER A 292 10.87 -16.39 19.17
CA SER A 292 11.09 -17.71 18.56
C SER A 292 10.67 -17.78 17.08
N TRP A 293 9.99 -16.76 16.55
CA TRP A 293 9.55 -16.66 15.14
C TRP A 293 10.52 -15.82 14.30
N LYS A 294 11.71 -15.48 14.82
CA LYS A 294 12.73 -14.74 14.07
C LYS A 294 13.12 -15.48 12.78
N PRO A 295 13.44 -14.73 11.71
CA PRO A 295 13.36 -15.17 10.32
C PRO A 295 14.48 -16.15 9.99
N ILE A 296 14.19 -17.43 10.07
CA ILE A 296 14.95 -18.46 9.36
C ILE A 296 14.05 -19.20 8.36
N ASP A 297 12.72 -19.21 8.54
CA ASP A 297 11.80 -19.96 7.68
C ASP A 297 10.53 -19.17 7.32
N LEU A 298 10.69 -18.10 6.52
CA LEU A 298 9.63 -17.58 5.63
C LEU A 298 10.26 -17.27 4.26
#